data_AF-G0TTL0-F1
#
_entry.id   AF-G0TTL0-F1
#
_cell.length_a   1.000
_cell.length_b   1.000
_cell.length_c   1.000
_cell.angle_alpha   90.00
_cell.angle_beta   90.00
_cell.angle_gamma   90.00
#
_symmetry.space_group_name_H-M   'P 1'
#
loop_
_entity.id
_entity.type
_entity.pdbx_description
1 polymer ?
#
loop_
_entity_poly.entity_id
_entity_poly.type
_entity_poly.pdbx_seq_one_letter_code
_entity_poly.pdbx_strand_id
1 'polypeptide(L)'
;MLSQNVAKTTVPSYYMIRTNLPQRKPQNQWEGVYYFSGITRRQRHLVLLQRKREREAHIRAFNISRARVLQQLENSTMPEQQGRLSTTHAQLELAVELARHGLYQEAAPLVDQLHHQRALHTGQYALLIDALAAQRLGQRILHCDAQCDPVLTYKLLGDESGEERAQEAHRYFEMGLTSLAADYKAKGQLAPLDSYPPQGTAAASYLVNSLMRTLLSCGYTHVAAVPDAVYDRMGVMGIPPTISTYELVMLALSLQGNTAEAESILSFLRRHHGEHITVESFNALLLGHREARQFDSCDAIWQELVDRRWPRANALSAELYLRSIVDHSYTPTSEPLQRFGNINVVEKKKIPLVLAQMDELGIPRTHLSRVLMDEVEDALRKFQIYKSRYYEWGRAVKQFDFIEFRRRHGWLYDLHLMKSTTKQVAPLRDPNHPDAAQAAAATVELPTFFNERPSWERPPLEELLYVSATKERHDDVRGGDIYYDETRSIHERSPTWMNEVPETRYDQLYGVNNPNISRIGIRRHLDVEYVNRKDVLERDAAIMKKNLSSGRRLRHKVEASRTHRNAGSLPESTASYCVSQR
;
A
#
# COMPACT_ATOMS: atom_id res chain seq x y z
N MET A 1 6.99 -36.35 -12.46
CA MET A 1 5.80 -36.92 -11.77
C MET A 1 5.60 -36.17 -10.47
N LEU A 2 4.36 -36.04 -9.99
CA LEU A 2 4.02 -35.26 -8.78
C LEU A 2 3.88 -36.20 -7.58
N SER A 3 4.49 -35.90 -6.43
CA SER A 3 4.40 -36.71 -5.20
C SER A 3 2.99 -36.78 -4.62
N GLN A 4 2.14 -35.81 -4.93
CA GLN A 4 0.72 -35.78 -4.53
C GLN A 4 -0.17 -36.73 -5.35
N ASN A 5 0.35 -37.37 -6.41
CA ASN A 5 -0.37 -38.41 -7.13
C ASN A 5 -0.26 -39.74 -6.36
N VAL A 6 -1.09 -39.87 -5.33
CA VAL A 6 -1.08 -41.02 -4.41
C VAL A 6 -2.13 -42.06 -4.84
N ALA A 7 -1.86 -43.33 -4.55
CA ALA A 7 -2.83 -44.41 -4.73
C ALA A 7 -4.08 -44.15 -3.87
N LYS A 8 -5.27 -44.34 -4.45
CA LYS A 8 -6.57 -44.19 -3.75
C LYS A 8 -7.34 -45.49 -3.61
N THR A 9 -6.84 -46.54 -4.25
CA THR A 9 -7.39 -47.89 -4.21
C THR A 9 -6.36 -48.78 -3.54
N THR A 10 -6.83 -49.66 -2.67
CA THR A 10 -6.01 -50.77 -2.16
C THR A 10 -5.61 -51.70 -3.30
N VAL A 11 -4.61 -52.55 -3.08
CA VAL A 11 -4.27 -53.61 -4.03
C VAL A 11 -5.50 -54.49 -4.29
N PRO A 12 -5.87 -54.76 -5.56
CA PRO A 12 -7.04 -55.58 -5.87
C PRO A 12 -7.01 -56.94 -5.18
N SER A 13 -8.05 -57.26 -4.42
CA SER A 13 -8.15 -58.51 -3.66
C SER A 13 -9.61 -58.86 -3.35
N TYR A 14 -9.85 -60.10 -2.89
CA TYR A 14 -11.19 -60.55 -2.46
C TYR A 14 -11.76 -59.71 -1.31
N TYR A 15 -10.92 -58.97 -0.58
CA TYR A 15 -11.36 -58.11 0.52
C TYR A 15 -12.34 -57.03 0.04
N MET A 16 -12.18 -56.54 -1.19
CA MET A 16 -13.09 -55.56 -1.81
C MET A 16 -14.49 -56.14 -2.10
N ILE A 17 -14.62 -57.46 -2.20
CA ILE A 17 -15.88 -58.17 -2.48
C ILE A 17 -16.53 -58.63 -1.17
N ARG A 18 -15.71 -59.06 -0.20
CA ARG A 18 -16.17 -59.73 1.02
C ARG A 18 -16.41 -58.79 2.20
N THR A 19 -16.15 -57.49 2.06
CA THR A 19 -16.36 -56.51 3.12
C THR A 19 -17.28 -55.38 2.68
N ASN A 20 -17.93 -54.74 3.65
CA ASN A 20 -18.80 -53.59 3.43
C ASN A 20 -18.03 -52.27 3.39
N LEU A 21 -16.71 -52.30 3.15
CA LEU A 21 -15.92 -51.07 3.08
C LEU A 21 -16.32 -50.26 1.84
N PRO A 22 -16.56 -48.95 1.99
CA PRO A 22 -16.97 -48.12 0.87
C PRO A 22 -15.83 -47.97 -0.14
N GLN A 23 -16.15 -48.12 -1.42
CA GLN A 23 -15.19 -48.01 -2.53
C GLN A 23 -14.88 -46.55 -2.91
N ARG A 24 -15.59 -45.57 -2.33
CA ARG A 24 -15.41 -44.14 -2.55
C ARG A 24 -15.71 -43.35 -1.29
N LYS A 25 -15.14 -42.15 -1.19
CA LYS A 25 -15.49 -41.21 -0.14
C LYS A 25 -16.96 -40.76 -0.25
N PRO A 26 -17.64 -40.52 0.88
CA PRO A 26 -18.91 -39.80 0.86
C PRO A 26 -18.69 -38.38 0.32
N GLN A 27 -19.74 -37.76 -0.22
CA GLN A 27 -19.66 -36.38 -0.70
C GLN A 27 -19.51 -35.42 0.48
N ASN A 28 -18.65 -34.42 0.34
CA ASN A 28 -18.51 -33.37 1.33
C ASN A 28 -19.56 -32.27 1.04
N GLN A 29 -20.51 -32.08 1.96
CA GLN A 29 -21.62 -31.15 1.77
C GLN A 29 -21.18 -29.67 1.72
N TRP A 30 -20.12 -29.31 2.44
CA TRP A 30 -19.67 -27.92 2.55
C TRP A 30 -18.60 -27.53 1.55
N GLU A 31 -18.14 -28.48 0.73
CA GLU A 31 -17.25 -28.16 -0.38
C GLU A 31 -18.07 -27.62 -1.56
N GLY A 32 -17.76 -26.40 -1.97
CA GLY A 32 -18.40 -25.77 -3.11
C GLY A 32 -18.10 -26.52 -4.42
N VAL A 33 -19.02 -26.40 -5.37
CA VAL A 33 -18.79 -26.88 -6.76
C VAL A 33 -17.56 -26.15 -7.33
N TYR A 34 -16.64 -26.88 -7.95
CA TYR A 34 -15.49 -26.24 -8.61
C TYR A 34 -15.95 -25.56 -9.89
N TYR A 35 -15.55 -24.31 -10.09
CA TYR A 35 -15.86 -23.55 -11.30
C TYR A 35 -14.67 -22.65 -11.70
N PHE A 36 -14.67 -22.22 -12.96
CA PHE A 36 -13.58 -21.43 -13.53
C PHE A 36 -13.87 -19.93 -13.42
N SER A 37 -13.12 -19.24 -12.57
CA SER A 37 -13.18 -17.78 -12.35
C SER A 37 -11.82 -17.07 -12.51
N GLY A 38 -10.78 -17.80 -12.89
CA GLY A 38 -9.42 -17.27 -13.06
C GLY A 38 -9.10 -16.83 -14.49
N ILE A 39 -7.98 -16.11 -14.63
CA ILE A 39 -7.43 -15.67 -15.92
C ILE A 39 -6.07 -16.32 -16.21
N THR A 40 -5.74 -16.44 -17.49
CA THR A 40 -4.44 -16.94 -17.94
C THR A 40 -3.34 -15.87 -17.82
N ARG A 41 -2.06 -16.29 -17.78
CA ARG A 41 -0.91 -15.37 -17.87
C ARG A 41 -0.95 -14.52 -19.15
N ARG A 42 -1.38 -15.12 -20.27
CA ARG A 42 -1.55 -14.43 -21.55
C ARG A 42 -2.60 -13.31 -21.47
N GLN A 43 -3.78 -13.61 -20.92
CA GLN A 43 -4.83 -12.60 -20.74
C GLN A 43 -4.38 -11.46 -19.83
N ARG A 44 -3.74 -11.75 -18.69
CA ARG A 44 -3.16 -10.72 -17.82
C ARG A 44 -2.17 -9.84 -18.57
N HIS A 45 -1.26 -10.44 -19.34
CA HIS A 45 -0.28 -9.69 -20.13
C HIS A 45 -0.95 -8.78 -21.18
N LEU A 46 -1.99 -9.26 -21.87
CA LEU A 46 -2.74 -8.46 -22.85
C LEU A 46 -3.41 -7.25 -22.20
N VAL A 47 -4.06 -7.43 -21.04
CA VAL A 47 -4.67 -6.32 -20.28
C VAL A 47 -3.61 -5.29 -19.89
N LEU A 48 -2.48 -5.74 -19.33
CA LEU A 48 -1.38 -4.84 -18.93
C LEU A 48 -0.78 -4.08 -20.12
N LEU A 49 -0.61 -4.75 -21.27
CA LEU A 49 -0.10 -4.13 -22.49
C LEU A 49 -1.07 -3.08 -23.03
N GLN A 50 -2.37 -3.39 -23.03
CA GLN A 50 -3.39 -2.44 -23.48
C GLN A 50 -3.45 -1.20 -22.58
N ARG A 51 -3.47 -1.39 -21.26
CA ARG A 51 -3.39 -0.28 -20.28
C ARG A 51 -2.14 0.58 -20.49
N LYS A 52 -1.00 -0.04 -20.79
CA LYS A 52 0.25 0.71 -21.08
C LYS A 52 0.09 1.61 -22.31
N ARG A 53 -0.46 1.07 -23.42
CA ARG A 53 -0.66 1.83 -24.66
C ARG A 53 -1.62 3.00 -24.50
N GLU A 54 -2.65 2.85 -23.68
CA GLU A 54 -3.60 3.93 -23.39
C GLU A 54 -2.96 5.05 -22.58
N ARG A 55 -2.17 4.70 -21.56
CA ARG A 55 -1.37 5.69 -20.83
C ARG A 55 -0.43 6.45 -21.76
N GLU A 56 0.28 5.75 -22.64
CA GLU A 56 1.12 6.39 -23.66
C GLU A 56 0.32 7.29 -24.62
N ALA A 57 -0.93 6.95 -24.94
CA ALA A 57 -1.81 7.80 -25.74
C ALA A 57 -2.20 9.09 -25.01
N HIS A 58 -2.56 9.02 -23.73
CA HIS A 58 -2.87 10.21 -22.91
C HIS A 58 -1.65 11.11 -22.72
N ILE A 59 -0.47 10.54 -22.46
CA ILE A 59 0.79 11.31 -22.35
C ILE A 59 1.08 12.02 -23.68
N ARG A 60 0.96 11.33 -24.82
CA ARG A 60 1.17 11.94 -26.13
C ARG A 60 0.18 13.08 -26.40
N ALA A 61 -1.10 12.90 -26.09
CA ALA A 61 -2.11 13.94 -26.26
C ALA A 61 -1.78 15.19 -25.44
N PHE A 62 -1.40 15.02 -24.17
CA PHE A 62 -0.96 16.10 -23.30
C PHE A 62 0.30 16.80 -23.82
N ASN A 63 1.32 16.05 -24.26
CA ASN A 63 2.54 16.63 -24.79
C ASN A 63 2.30 17.45 -26.06
N ILE A 64 1.41 16.98 -26.95
CA ILE A 64 1.02 17.71 -28.16
C ILE A 64 0.28 19.01 -27.80
N SER A 65 -0.68 18.97 -26.87
CA SER A 65 -1.40 20.18 -26.46
C SER A 65 -0.47 21.18 -25.78
N ARG A 66 0.40 20.72 -24.87
CA ARG A 66 1.38 21.55 -24.18
C ARG A 66 2.35 22.22 -25.15
N ALA A 67 2.89 21.46 -26.11
CA ALA A 67 3.79 22.00 -27.13
C ALA A 67 3.10 23.08 -27.99
N ARG A 68 1.82 22.88 -28.34
CA ARG A 68 1.04 23.88 -29.09
C ARG A 68 0.88 25.19 -28.32
N VAL A 69 0.60 25.13 -27.02
CA VAL A 69 0.44 26.33 -26.17
C VAL A 69 1.78 27.07 -26.02
N LEU A 70 2.88 26.34 -25.81
CA LEU A 70 4.22 26.95 -25.77
C LEU A 70 4.60 27.61 -27.10
N GLN A 71 4.28 26.99 -28.24
CA GLN A 71 4.49 27.59 -29.55
C GLN A 71 3.65 28.87 -29.75
N GLN A 72 2.42 28.91 -29.23
CA GLN A 72 1.60 30.13 -29.24
C GLN A 72 2.22 31.25 -28.40
N LEU A 73 2.81 30.91 -27.25
CA LEU A 73 3.56 31.86 -26.43
C LEU A 73 4.80 32.38 -27.17
N GLU A 74 5.63 31.51 -27.76
CA GLU A 74 6.80 31.93 -28.54
C GLU A 74 6.40 32.88 -29.69
N ASN A 75 5.37 32.52 -30.46
CA ASN A 75 4.85 33.36 -31.54
C ASN A 75 4.33 34.72 -31.04
N SER A 76 3.82 34.80 -29.80
CA SER A 76 3.37 36.05 -29.17
C SER A 76 4.52 36.97 -28.75
N THR A 77 5.67 36.38 -28.40
CA THR A 77 6.85 37.14 -27.94
C THR A 77 7.70 37.71 -29.07
N MET A 78 7.58 37.16 -30.29
CA MET A 78 8.37 37.60 -31.45
C MET A 78 7.88 38.97 -32.01
N PRO A 79 8.78 39.93 -32.25
CA PRO A 79 8.43 41.32 -32.60
C PRO A 79 7.67 41.46 -33.93
N GLU A 80 7.87 40.56 -34.89
CA GLU A 80 7.24 40.61 -36.22
C GLU A 80 5.73 40.24 -36.22
N GLN A 81 5.21 39.65 -35.13
CA GLN A 81 3.80 39.21 -35.02
C GLN A 81 3.00 39.91 -33.90
N GLN A 82 3.58 40.92 -33.23
CA GLN A 82 2.94 41.69 -32.16
C GLN A 82 1.59 42.32 -32.58
N GLY A 83 1.38 42.56 -33.87
CA GLY A 83 0.11 43.09 -34.40
C GLY A 83 -1.09 42.14 -34.37
N ARG A 84 -0.92 40.82 -34.17
CA ARG A 84 -2.03 39.83 -34.18
C ARG A 84 -2.57 39.45 -32.80
N LEU A 85 -1.82 39.72 -31.71
CA LEU A 85 -2.20 39.38 -30.33
C LEU A 85 -2.48 40.61 -29.47
N SER A 86 -2.69 41.78 -30.08
CA SER A 86 -2.86 43.05 -29.37
C SER A 86 -4.18 43.19 -28.59
N THR A 87 -5.03 42.15 -28.57
CA THR A 87 -6.28 42.18 -27.83
C THR A 87 -6.08 41.60 -26.43
N THR A 88 -6.52 42.33 -25.42
CA THR A 88 -6.47 41.94 -24.00
C THR A 88 -7.10 40.57 -23.75
N HIS A 89 -8.12 40.22 -24.53
CA HIS A 89 -8.78 38.93 -24.47
C HIS A 89 -7.87 37.77 -24.91
N ALA A 90 -7.11 37.91 -25.99
CA ALA A 90 -6.21 36.86 -26.46
C ALA A 90 -5.04 36.61 -25.48
N GLN A 91 -4.55 37.66 -24.81
CA GLN A 91 -3.57 37.52 -23.74
C GLN A 91 -4.13 36.80 -22.52
N LEU A 92 -5.39 37.08 -22.15
CA LEU A 92 -6.09 36.37 -21.08
C LEU A 92 -6.27 34.88 -21.40
N GLU A 93 -6.73 34.55 -22.62
CA GLU A 93 -6.89 33.16 -23.05
C GLU A 93 -5.56 32.39 -23.01
N LEU A 94 -4.48 33.01 -23.50
CA LEU A 94 -3.15 32.41 -23.46
C LEU A 94 -2.68 32.15 -22.03
N ALA A 95 -2.85 33.13 -21.11
CA ALA A 95 -2.49 32.96 -19.70
C ALA A 95 -3.30 31.83 -19.03
N VAL A 96 -4.59 31.73 -19.33
CA VAL A 96 -5.45 30.64 -18.83
C VAL A 96 -4.99 29.27 -19.36
N GLU A 97 -4.69 29.14 -20.64
CA GLU A 97 -4.24 27.87 -21.23
C GLU A 97 -2.84 27.45 -20.74
N LEU A 98 -1.92 28.40 -20.54
CA LEU A 98 -0.62 28.14 -19.91
C LEU A 98 -0.81 27.59 -18.49
N ALA A 99 -1.57 28.29 -17.65
CA ALA A 99 -1.84 27.87 -16.27
C ALA A 99 -2.54 26.50 -16.21
N ARG A 100 -3.51 26.23 -17.10
CA ARG A 100 -4.20 24.92 -17.19
C ARG A 100 -3.24 23.76 -17.45
N HIS A 101 -2.14 23.98 -18.18
CA HIS A 101 -1.09 23.00 -18.44
C HIS A 101 -0.02 22.90 -17.35
N GLY A 102 -0.16 23.68 -16.26
CA GLY A 102 0.81 23.73 -15.16
C GLY A 102 1.98 24.70 -15.43
N LEU A 103 1.90 25.51 -16.48
CA LEU A 103 2.91 26.51 -16.87
C LEU A 103 2.58 27.86 -16.22
N TYR A 104 2.55 27.89 -14.89
CA TYR A 104 2.16 29.09 -14.13
C TYR A 104 3.24 30.18 -14.14
N GLN A 105 4.51 29.79 -14.28
CA GLN A 105 5.65 30.73 -14.35
C GLN A 105 5.56 31.60 -15.61
N GLU A 106 5.18 31.00 -16.74
CA GLU A 106 4.98 31.72 -18.01
C GLU A 106 3.67 32.53 -18.03
N ALA A 107 2.65 32.09 -17.29
CA ALA A 107 1.37 32.80 -17.20
C ALA A 107 1.45 34.07 -16.31
N ALA A 108 2.24 34.03 -15.23
CA ALA A 108 2.36 35.13 -14.27
C ALA A 108 2.66 36.51 -14.87
N PRO A 109 3.68 36.70 -15.74
CA PRO A 109 3.98 38.02 -16.30
C PRO A 109 2.85 38.56 -17.19
N LEU A 110 2.10 37.69 -17.88
CA LEU A 110 0.95 38.09 -18.70
C LEU A 110 -0.20 38.59 -17.82
N VAL A 111 -0.47 37.90 -16.71
CA VAL A 111 -1.50 38.31 -15.75
C VAL A 111 -1.12 39.65 -15.11
N ASP A 112 0.15 39.84 -14.75
CA ASP A 112 0.64 41.10 -14.19
C ASP A 112 0.42 42.25 -15.18
N GLN A 113 0.78 42.09 -16.44
CA GLN A 113 0.54 43.12 -17.46
C GLN A 113 -0.95 43.47 -17.61
N LEU A 114 -1.82 42.46 -17.65
CA LEU A 114 -3.27 42.65 -17.77
C LEU A 114 -3.88 43.35 -16.53
N HIS A 115 -3.39 43.05 -15.33
CA HIS A 115 -3.80 43.75 -14.11
C HIS A 115 -3.36 45.22 -14.13
N HIS A 116 -2.10 45.50 -14.49
CA HIS A 116 -1.58 46.87 -14.55
C HIS A 116 -2.34 47.74 -15.55
N GLN A 117 -2.77 47.17 -16.67
CA GLN A 117 -3.60 47.84 -17.67
C GLN A 117 -5.07 48.01 -17.23
N ARG A 118 -5.45 47.49 -16.06
CA ARG A 118 -6.85 47.41 -15.57
C ARG A 118 -7.79 46.76 -16.59
N ALA A 119 -7.27 45.80 -17.36
CA ALA A 119 -8.03 45.08 -18.38
C ALA A 119 -8.85 43.92 -17.80
N LEU A 120 -8.64 43.58 -16.52
CA LEU A 120 -9.25 42.44 -15.85
C LEU A 120 -10.43 42.85 -14.96
N HIS A 121 -11.55 42.17 -15.15
CA HIS A 121 -12.73 42.21 -14.28
C HIS A 121 -12.76 41.02 -13.33
N THR A 122 -13.58 41.10 -12.28
CA THR A 122 -13.65 40.07 -11.23
C THR A 122 -13.88 38.64 -11.74
N GLY A 123 -14.74 38.46 -12.75
CA GLY A 123 -14.98 37.14 -13.34
C GLY A 123 -13.74 36.53 -14.03
N GLN A 124 -12.86 37.38 -14.58
CA GLN A 124 -11.63 36.94 -15.24
C GLN A 124 -10.55 36.53 -14.23
N TYR A 125 -10.51 37.17 -13.06
CA TYR A 125 -9.66 36.72 -11.95
C TYR A 125 -10.04 35.32 -11.48
N ALA A 126 -11.33 35.07 -11.28
CA ALA A 126 -11.78 33.74 -10.89
C ALA A 126 -11.40 32.67 -11.93
N LEU A 127 -11.51 32.97 -13.23
CA LEU A 127 -11.04 32.08 -14.30
C LEU A 127 -9.53 31.80 -14.25
N LEU A 128 -8.71 32.82 -13.98
CA LEU A 128 -7.26 32.67 -13.84
C LEU A 128 -6.89 31.86 -12.59
N ILE A 129 -7.56 32.12 -11.46
CA ILE A 129 -7.35 31.36 -10.22
C ILE A 129 -7.74 29.89 -10.44
N ASP A 130 -8.90 29.61 -11.06
CA ASP A 130 -9.31 28.23 -11.37
C ASP A 130 -8.35 27.54 -12.35
N ALA A 131 -7.70 28.28 -13.25
CA ALA A 131 -6.71 27.74 -14.17
C ALA A 131 -5.43 27.26 -13.45
N LEU A 132 -5.06 27.88 -12.32
CA LEU A 132 -3.92 27.46 -11.48
C LEU A 132 -4.13 26.10 -10.81
N ALA A 133 -5.35 25.56 -10.80
CA ALA A 133 -5.62 24.17 -10.42
C ALA A 133 -5.07 23.15 -11.45
N ALA A 134 -4.50 23.62 -12.56
CA ALA A 134 -3.82 22.83 -13.58
C ALA A 134 -4.66 21.65 -14.12
N GLN A 135 -5.93 21.90 -14.45
CA GLN A 135 -6.90 20.86 -14.82
C GLN A 135 -6.45 19.93 -15.97
N ARG A 136 -5.69 20.45 -16.96
CA ARG A 136 -5.19 19.63 -18.08
C ARG A 136 -4.03 18.72 -17.65
N LEU A 137 -3.15 19.22 -16.77
CA LEU A 137 -2.14 18.39 -16.12
C LEU A 137 -2.81 17.34 -15.22
N GLY A 138 -3.86 17.73 -14.49
CA GLY A 138 -4.69 16.83 -13.70
C GLY A 138 -5.30 15.70 -14.51
N GLN A 139 -5.80 15.97 -15.73
CA GLN A 139 -6.28 14.92 -16.64
C GLN A 139 -5.17 13.93 -17.03
N ARG A 140 -3.94 14.41 -17.30
CA ARG A 140 -2.79 13.52 -17.57
C ARG A 140 -2.50 12.64 -16.36
N ILE A 141 -2.37 13.24 -15.18
CA ILE A 141 -2.04 12.55 -13.92
C ILE A 141 -3.13 11.53 -13.59
N LEU A 142 -4.41 11.91 -13.68
CA LEU A 142 -5.55 11.02 -13.46
C LEU A 142 -5.42 9.74 -14.28
N HIS A 143 -5.24 9.86 -15.60
CA HIS A 143 -5.22 8.69 -16.49
C HIS A 143 -3.91 7.90 -16.46
N CYS A 144 -2.78 8.52 -16.12
CA CYS A 144 -1.46 7.90 -16.25
C CYS A 144 -0.90 7.40 -14.92
N ASP A 145 -0.87 8.27 -13.92
CA ASP A 145 -0.13 8.09 -12.67
C ASP A 145 -1.05 7.65 -11.54
N ALA A 146 -2.21 8.32 -11.41
CA ALA A 146 -3.21 8.02 -10.41
C ALA A 146 -4.07 6.78 -10.75
N GLN A 147 -3.83 6.11 -11.89
CA GLN A 147 -4.59 4.92 -12.32
C GLN A 147 -6.12 5.14 -12.29
N CYS A 148 -6.53 6.33 -12.74
CA CYS A 148 -7.89 6.86 -12.74
C CYS A 148 -8.53 7.02 -11.36
N ASP A 149 -7.75 7.01 -10.27
CA ASP A 149 -8.25 7.29 -8.93
C ASP A 149 -8.35 8.82 -8.71
N PRO A 150 -9.55 9.37 -8.49
CA PRO A 150 -9.74 10.81 -8.29
C PRO A 150 -9.00 11.33 -7.05
N VAL A 151 -8.91 10.54 -5.97
CA VAL A 151 -8.31 10.99 -4.71
C VAL A 151 -6.81 11.15 -4.84
N LEU A 152 -6.19 10.15 -5.45
CA LEU A 152 -4.76 10.13 -5.71
C LEU A 152 -4.36 11.25 -6.68
N THR A 153 -5.27 11.69 -7.55
CA THR A 153 -5.02 12.82 -8.47
C THR A 153 -4.79 14.12 -7.72
N TYR A 154 -5.57 14.43 -6.67
CA TYR A 154 -5.35 15.63 -5.85
C TYR A 154 -4.00 15.57 -5.12
N LYS A 155 -3.65 14.40 -4.57
CA LYS A 155 -2.39 14.19 -3.87
C LYS A 155 -1.18 14.39 -4.80
N LEU A 156 -1.20 13.75 -5.96
CA LEU A 156 -0.11 13.84 -6.94
C LEU A 156 -0.02 15.20 -7.64
N LEU A 157 -1.14 15.91 -7.81
CA LEU A 157 -1.11 17.30 -8.29
C LEU A 157 -0.39 18.24 -7.31
N GLY A 158 -0.50 17.98 -6.01
CA GLY A 158 0.21 18.74 -4.99
C GLY A 158 1.74 18.73 -5.16
N ASP A 159 2.28 17.64 -5.70
CA ASP A 159 3.72 17.48 -5.94
C ASP A 159 4.22 18.32 -7.14
N GLU A 160 3.33 18.74 -8.03
CA GLU A 160 3.65 19.55 -9.22
C GLU A 160 3.64 21.05 -8.86
N SER A 161 4.72 21.50 -8.21
CA SER A 161 4.93 22.88 -7.75
C SER A 161 3.72 23.46 -6.99
N GLY A 162 3.09 22.66 -6.12
CA GLY A 162 1.89 23.06 -5.41
C GLY A 162 2.04 24.33 -4.57
N GLU A 163 3.19 24.49 -3.91
CA GLU A 163 3.47 25.67 -3.08
C GLU A 163 3.49 26.97 -3.89
N GLU A 164 4.20 26.99 -5.03
CA GLU A 164 4.29 28.19 -5.88
C GLU A 164 2.93 28.53 -6.50
N ARG A 165 2.16 27.51 -6.92
CA ARG A 165 0.80 27.71 -7.44
C ARG A 165 -0.16 28.24 -6.38
N ALA A 166 -0.04 27.80 -5.12
CA ALA A 166 -0.84 28.31 -4.01
C ALA A 166 -0.52 29.78 -3.72
N GLN A 167 0.78 30.15 -3.70
CA GLN A 167 1.21 31.53 -3.49
C GLN A 167 0.68 32.45 -4.60
N GLU A 168 0.79 32.03 -5.87
CA GLU A 168 0.22 32.77 -7.00
C GLU A 168 -1.31 32.85 -6.92
N ALA A 169 -2.00 31.79 -6.47
CA ALA A 169 -3.46 31.81 -6.29
C ALA A 169 -3.89 32.83 -5.23
N HIS A 170 -3.19 32.90 -4.09
CA HIS A 170 -3.42 33.93 -3.08
C HIS A 170 -3.12 35.33 -3.62
N ARG A 171 -2.05 35.50 -4.39
CA ARG A 171 -1.68 36.78 -5.03
C ARG A 171 -2.77 37.25 -5.99
N TYR A 172 -3.28 36.36 -6.84
CA TYR A 172 -4.35 36.66 -7.80
C TYR A 172 -5.68 36.94 -7.12
N PHE A 173 -5.94 36.27 -6.00
CA PHE A 173 -7.11 36.52 -5.17
C PHE A 173 -7.12 37.94 -4.59
N GLU A 174 -6.00 38.41 -4.01
CA GLU A 174 -5.89 39.78 -3.49
C GLU A 174 -6.02 40.83 -4.62
N MET A 175 -5.39 40.58 -5.79
CA MET A 175 -5.58 41.42 -6.98
C MET A 175 -7.06 41.45 -7.44
N GLY A 176 -7.75 40.32 -7.38
CA GLY A 176 -9.18 40.23 -7.69
C GLY A 176 -10.06 41.02 -6.73
N LEU A 177 -9.76 40.99 -5.42
CA LEU A 177 -10.47 41.77 -4.40
C LEU A 177 -10.26 43.28 -4.56
N THR A 178 -9.03 43.71 -4.86
CA THR A 178 -8.74 45.13 -5.11
C THR A 178 -9.44 45.64 -6.38
N SER A 179 -9.47 44.83 -7.44
CA SER A 179 -10.23 45.11 -8.67
C SER A 179 -11.74 45.18 -8.39
N LEU A 180 -12.31 44.23 -7.64
CA LEU A 180 -13.73 44.24 -7.24
C LEU A 180 -14.09 45.52 -6.48
N ALA A 181 -13.25 45.96 -5.54
CA ALA A 181 -13.48 47.19 -4.78
C ALA A 181 -13.44 48.44 -5.68
N ALA A 182 -12.61 48.45 -6.72
CA ALA A 182 -12.54 49.53 -7.70
C ALA A 182 -13.78 49.54 -8.61
N ASP A 183 -14.21 48.39 -9.11
CA ASP A 183 -15.40 48.23 -9.96
C ASP A 183 -16.68 48.62 -9.20
N TYR A 184 -16.76 48.30 -7.91
CA TYR A 184 -17.88 48.69 -7.05
C TYR A 184 -17.96 50.21 -6.86
N LYS A 185 -16.81 50.88 -6.64
CA LYS A 185 -16.73 52.35 -6.54
C LYS A 185 -17.06 53.04 -7.86
N ALA A 186 -16.65 52.47 -9.00
CA ALA A 186 -16.89 53.04 -10.32
C ALA A 186 -18.37 52.95 -10.76
N LYS A 187 -19.11 51.92 -10.31
CA LYS A 187 -20.54 51.71 -10.62
C LYS A 187 -21.50 52.55 -9.77
N GLY A 188 -21.01 53.59 -9.09
CA GLY A 188 -21.81 54.46 -8.22
C GLY A 188 -23.12 54.95 -8.85
N GLN A 189 -24.23 54.29 -8.52
CA GLN A 189 -25.59 54.81 -8.62
C GLN A 189 -26.34 54.51 -7.32
N LEU A 190 -26.58 55.59 -6.55
CA LEU A 190 -27.76 55.83 -5.70
C LEU A 190 -28.26 54.67 -4.82
N ALA A 191 -27.52 54.30 -3.77
CA ALA A 191 -28.12 53.70 -2.58
C ALA A 191 -27.68 54.46 -1.32
N PRO A 192 -28.60 54.77 -0.38
CA PRO A 192 -28.29 55.60 0.78
C PRO A 192 -27.46 54.81 1.81
N LEU A 193 -26.43 55.49 2.32
CA LEU A 193 -25.71 55.40 3.60
C LEU A 193 -25.41 54.08 4.36
N ASP A 194 -25.95 52.89 4.07
CA ASP A 194 -25.70 51.67 4.91
C ASP A 194 -25.59 50.34 4.14
N SER A 195 -25.43 50.34 2.82
CA SER A 195 -25.56 49.12 2.01
C SER A 195 -24.24 48.40 1.73
N TYR A 196 -23.95 47.37 2.54
CA TYR A 196 -23.01 46.23 2.42
C TYR A 196 -21.61 46.46 1.78
N PRO A 197 -20.51 45.99 2.43
CA PRO A 197 -19.16 46.06 1.87
C PRO A 197 -19.06 45.31 0.51
N PRO A 198 -18.05 45.59 -0.34
CA PRO A 198 -17.83 44.87 -1.62
C PRO A 198 -17.78 43.33 -1.45
N GLN A 199 -17.51 42.88 -0.22
CA GLN A 199 -17.52 41.49 0.23
C GLN A 199 -18.90 40.81 0.16
N GLY A 200 -20.01 41.56 0.19
CA GLY A 200 -21.36 41.02 0.06
C GLY A 200 -21.77 40.67 -1.38
N THR A 201 -20.92 40.95 -2.37
CA THR A 201 -21.23 40.67 -3.78
C THR A 201 -21.05 39.19 -4.12
N ALA A 202 -21.89 38.66 -5.02
CA ALA A 202 -21.75 37.27 -5.51
C ALA A 202 -20.39 37.02 -6.16
N ALA A 203 -19.78 38.05 -6.75
CA ALA A 203 -18.45 37.97 -7.35
C ALA A 203 -17.34 37.71 -6.33
N ALA A 204 -17.47 38.24 -5.10
CA ALA A 204 -16.53 37.94 -4.00
C ALA A 204 -16.62 36.46 -3.58
N SER A 205 -17.83 35.92 -3.43
CA SER A 205 -18.05 34.50 -3.11
C SER A 205 -17.49 33.58 -4.20
N TYR A 206 -17.68 33.95 -5.48
CA TYR A 206 -17.11 33.21 -6.61
C TYR A 206 -15.57 33.20 -6.59
N LEU A 207 -14.92 34.33 -6.31
CA LEU A 207 -13.46 34.41 -6.16
C LEU A 207 -12.92 33.50 -5.07
N VAL A 208 -13.55 33.50 -3.89
CA VAL A 208 -13.11 32.65 -2.76
C VAL A 208 -13.26 31.17 -3.12
N ASN A 209 -14.35 30.79 -3.78
CA ASN A 209 -14.53 29.41 -4.23
C ASN A 209 -13.48 28.97 -5.24
N SER A 210 -13.09 29.84 -6.18
CA SER A 210 -11.99 29.55 -7.11
C SER A 210 -10.67 29.39 -6.36
N LEU A 211 -10.39 30.22 -5.36
CA LEU A 211 -9.21 30.06 -4.51
C LEU A 211 -9.22 28.71 -3.78
N MET A 212 -10.31 28.38 -3.08
CA MET A 212 -10.46 27.10 -2.37
C MET A 212 -10.27 25.90 -3.31
N ARG A 213 -10.90 25.93 -4.50
CA ARG A 213 -10.78 24.86 -5.50
C ARG A 213 -9.34 24.65 -5.96
N THR A 214 -8.59 25.73 -6.14
CA THR A 214 -7.18 25.64 -6.54
C THR A 214 -6.31 25.14 -5.40
N LEU A 215 -6.50 25.61 -4.17
CA LEU A 215 -5.73 25.15 -3.01
C LEU A 215 -5.84 23.64 -2.75
N LEU A 216 -6.99 23.03 -3.09
CA LEU A 216 -7.14 21.57 -3.06
C LEU A 216 -6.13 20.81 -3.94
N SER A 217 -5.54 21.48 -4.94
CA SER A 217 -4.56 20.91 -5.86
C SER A 217 -3.10 21.19 -5.48
N CYS A 218 -2.85 21.90 -4.38
CA CYS A 218 -1.55 22.50 -4.08
C CYS A 218 -0.75 21.79 -2.97
N GLY A 219 -1.21 20.63 -2.50
CA GLY A 219 -0.52 19.83 -1.47
C GLY A 219 -1.23 19.84 -0.11
N TYR A 220 -0.74 19.03 0.82
CA TYR A 220 -1.44 18.75 2.08
C TYR A 220 -1.63 19.99 2.97
N THR A 221 -0.62 20.87 3.06
CA THR A 221 -0.66 22.10 3.86
C THR A 221 -1.80 23.03 3.42
N HIS A 222 -1.95 23.22 2.11
CA HIS A 222 -2.97 24.07 1.53
C HIS A 222 -4.37 23.44 1.61
N VAL A 223 -4.48 22.13 1.42
CA VAL A 223 -5.73 21.39 1.66
C VAL A 223 -6.18 21.51 3.11
N ALA A 224 -5.24 21.46 4.08
CA ALA A 224 -5.51 21.67 5.50
C ALA A 224 -5.97 23.10 5.82
N ALA A 225 -5.43 24.10 5.12
CA ALA A 225 -5.76 25.50 5.34
C ALA A 225 -7.15 25.90 4.82
N VAL A 226 -7.76 25.14 3.88
CA VAL A 226 -9.08 25.45 3.32
C VAL A 226 -10.19 25.50 4.39
N PRO A 227 -10.44 24.44 5.17
CA PRO A 227 -11.50 24.44 6.18
C PRO A 227 -11.20 25.32 7.39
N ASP A 228 -9.92 25.59 7.67
CA ASP A 228 -9.46 26.39 8.82
C ASP A 228 -9.31 27.86 8.41
N ALA A 229 -8.12 28.26 7.96
CA ALA A 229 -7.78 29.65 7.68
C ALA A 229 -8.61 30.31 6.57
N VAL A 230 -8.88 29.61 5.45
CA VAL A 230 -9.55 30.23 4.28
C VAL A 230 -11.04 30.43 4.55
N TYR A 231 -11.71 29.43 5.12
CA TYR A 231 -13.13 29.50 5.47
C TYR A 231 -13.37 30.51 6.60
N ASP A 232 -12.55 30.52 7.65
CA ASP A 232 -12.67 31.51 8.74
C ASP A 232 -12.40 32.92 8.23
N ARG A 233 -11.38 33.12 7.39
CA ARG A 233 -11.11 34.42 6.75
C ARG A 233 -12.30 34.89 5.90
N MET A 234 -12.97 33.98 5.20
CA MET A 234 -14.17 34.31 4.43
C MET A 234 -15.31 34.82 5.35
N GLY A 235 -15.49 34.19 6.51
CA GLY A 235 -16.44 34.63 7.53
C GLY A 235 -16.10 35.98 8.14
N VAL A 236 -14.82 36.22 8.49
CA VAL A 236 -14.32 37.51 9.00
C VAL A 236 -14.48 38.62 7.96
N MET A 237 -14.30 38.29 6.68
CA MET A 237 -14.57 39.20 5.56
C MET A 237 -16.05 39.37 5.25
N GLY A 238 -16.98 38.72 5.96
CA GLY A 238 -18.42 38.86 5.70
C GLY A 238 -18.86 38.42 4.30
N ILE A 239 -18.10 37.54 3.64
CA ILE A 239 -18.45 37.00 2.32
C ILE A 239 -19.41 35.82 2.54
N PRO A 240 -20.63 35.83 1.96
CA PRO A 240 -21.58 34.75 2.17
C PRO A 240 -21.17 33.46 1.41
N PRO A 241 -21.21 32.28 2.07
CA PRO A 241 -20.95 31.01 1.42
C PRO A 241 -22.04 30.61 0.43
N THR A 242 -21.63 29.82 -0.55
CA THR A 242 -22.50 29.13 -1.50
C THR A 242 -22.44 27.63 -1.24
N ILE A 243 -23.32 26.84 -1.88
CA ILE A 243 -23.27 25.37 -1.74
C ILE A 243 -21.89 24.81 -2.11
N SER A 244 -21.27 25.31 -3.19
CA SER A 244 -19.94 24.88 -3.60
C SER A 244 -18.86 25.22 -2.58
N THR A 245 -19.04 26.28 -1.77
CA THR A 245 -18.11 26.60 -0.68
C THR A 245 -18.12 25.47 0.34
N TYR A 246 -19.30 25.04 0.79
CA TYR A 246 -19.42 23.94 1.75
C TYR A 246 -18.91 22.62 1.17
N GLU A 247 -19.16 22.34 -0.11
CA GLU A 247 -18.67 21.13 -0.79
C GLU A 247 -17.15 21.10 -0.89
N LEU A 248 -16.51 22.24 -1.18
CA LEU A 248 -15.05 22.34 -1.21
C LEU A 248 -14.43 22.17 0.18
N VAL A 249 -15.05 22.73 1.22
CA VAL A 249 -14.63 22.53 2.62
C VAL A 249 -14.79 21.07 3.02
N MET A 250 -15.94 20.43 2.70
CA MET A 250 -16.16 19.00 2.94
C MET A 250 -15.13 18.14 2.20
N LEU A 251 -14.82 18.45 0.94
CA LEU A 251 -13.81 17.75 0.17
C LEU A 251 -12.41 17.90 0.78
N ALA A 252 -12.05 19.09 1.25
CA ALA A 252 -10.80 19.35 1.95
C ALA A 252 -10.67 18.49 3.23
N LEU A 253 -11.70 18.50 4.07
CA LEU A 253 -11.77 17.68 5.29
C LEU A 253 -11.71 16.18 4.96
N SER A 254 -12.39 15.77 3.90
CA SER A 254 -12.41 14.39 3.42
C SER A 254 -11.04 13.93 2.93
N LEU A 255 -10.30 14.79 2.22
CA LEU A 255 -8.92 14.51 1.79
C LEU A 255 -7.93 14.39 2.96
N GLN A 256 -8.24 15.02 4.09
CA GLN A 256 -7.48 14.88 5.34
C GLN A 256 -7.90 13.61 6.13
N GLY A 257 -9.01 12.97 5.75
CA GLY A 257 -9.61 11.87 6.51
C GLY A 257 -10.42 12.32 7.73
N ASN A 258 -10.73 13.62 7.88
CA ASN A 258 -11.56 14.14 8.95
C ASN A 258 -13.06 14.00 8.58
N THR A 259 -13.56 12.77 8.66
CA THR A 259 -14.94 12.44 8.25
C THR A 259 -15.99 12.99 9.20
N ALA A 260 -15.68 13.12 10.49
CA ALA A 260 -16.62 13.63 11.50
C ALA A 260 -17.04 15.08 11.22
N GLU A 261 -16.07 15.96 10.94
CA GLU A 261 -16.38 17.35 10.59
C GLU A 261 -17.08 17.46 9.24
N ALA A 262 -16.66 16.66 8.24
CA ALA A 262 -17.30 16.64 6.93
C ALA A 262 -18.78 16.21 7.03
N GLU A 263 -19.08 15.19 7.83
CA GLU A 263 -20.46 14.76 8.14
C GLU A 263 -21.24 15.85 8.88
N SER A 264 -20.59 16.58 9.80
CA SER A 264 -21.22 17.68 10.53
C SER A 264 -21.70 18.79 9.59
N ILE A 265 -20.89 19.14 8.59
CA ILE A 265 -21.25 20.15 7.56
C ILE A 265 -22.43 19.64 6.74
N LEU A 266 -22.43 18.38 6.30
CA LEU A 266 -23.57 17.84 5.57
C LEU A 266 -24.83 17.81 6.43
N SER A 267 -24.71 17.50 7.73
CA SER A 267 -25.83 17.53 8.66
C SER A 267 -26.42 18.93 8.82
N PHE A 268 -25.55 19.96 8.85
CA PHE A 268 -25.94 21.36 8.86
C PHE A 268 -26.66 21.74 7.56
N LEU A 269 -26.09 21.38 6.41
CA LEU A 269 -26.71 21.59 5.10
C LEU A 269 -28.08 20.93 5.00
N ARG A 270 -28.25 19.70 5.51
CA ARG A 270 -29.55 19.01 5.51
C ARG A 270 -30.61 19.74 6.31
N ARG A 271 -30.24 20.38 7.42
CA ARG A 271 -31.18 21.10 8.31
C ARG A 271 -31.57 22.48 7.77
N HIS A 272 -30.63 23.20 7.16
CA HIS A 272 -30.82 24.61 6.81
C HIS A 272 -30.91 24.88 5.30
N HIS A 273 -30.28 24.05 4.47
CA HIS A 273 -30.13 24.25 3.02
C HIS A 273 -30.38 22.97 2.21
N GLY A 274 -31.27 22.09 2.71
CA GLY A 274 -31.43 20.73 2.19
C GLY A 274 -31.79 20.66 0.70
N GLU A 275 -32.49 21.66 0.19
CA GLU A 275 -32.90 21.79 -1.22
C GLU A 275 -31.75 22.11 -2.19
N HIS A 276 -30.63 22.63 -1.68
CA HIS A 276 -29.48 23.01 -2.50
C HIS A 276 -28.37 21.96 -2.53
N ILE A 277 -28.48 20.88 -1.74
CA ILE A 277 -27.45 19.84 -1.66
C ILE A 277 -27.26 19.17 -3.03
N THR A 278 -26.02 19.15 -3.52
CA THR A 278 -25.68 18.48 -4.78
C THR A 278 -25.02 17.13 -4.52
N VAL A 279 -24.81 16.37 -5.61
CA VAL A 279 -24.13 15.07 -5.55
C VAL A 279 -22.67 15.20 -5.09
N GLU A 280 -22.03 16.36 -5.27
CA GLU A 280 -20.63 16.54 -4.89
C GLU A 280 -20.41 16.48 -3.38
N SER A 281 -21.41 16.89 -2.58
CA SER A 281 -21.41 16.69 -1.13
C SER A 281 -21.31 15.20 -0.76
N PHE A 282 -22.02 14.32 -1.49
CA PHE A 282 -21.96 12.87 -1.30
C PHE A 282 -20.65 12.28 -1.83
N ASN A 283 -20.14 12.78 -2.95
CA ASN A 283 -18.84 12.36 -3.50
C ASN A 283 -17.70 12.68 -2.53
N ALA A 284 -17.71 13.85 -1.90
CA ALA A 284 -16.74 14.24 -0.89
C ALA A 284 -16.73 13.24 0.28
N LEU A 285 -17.90 12.90 0.84
CA LEU A 285 -17.96 11.92 1.94
C LEU A 285 -17.56 10.51 1.50
N LEU A 286 -18.03 10.01 0.35
CA LEU A 286 -17.62 8.70 -0.17
C LEU A 286 -16.10 8.60 -0.30
N LEU A 287 -15.48 9.66 -0.80
CA LEU A 287 -14.03 9.80 -0.89
C LEU A 287 -13.38 9.79 0.50
N GLY A 288 -13.89 10.60 1.44
CA GLY A 288 -13.34 10.73 2.79
C GLY A 288 -13.42 9.46 3.62
N HIS A 289 -14.57 8.77 3.61
CA HIS A 289 -14.72 7.50 4.31
C HIS A 289 -13.84 6.40 3.70
N ARG A 290 -13.67 6.41 2.37
CA ARG A 290 -12.74 5.49 1.70
C ARG A 290 -11.30 5.75 2.16
N GLU A 291 -10.86 7.01 2.24
CA GLU A 291 -9.54 7.40 2.75
C GLU A 291 -9.34 7.02 4.22
N ALA A 292 -10.37 7.22 5.05
CA ALA A 292 -10.39 6.78 6.45
C ALA A 292 -10.54 5.25 6.62
N ARG A 293 -10.69 4.50 5.52
CA ARG A 293 -10.94 3.04 5.48
C ARG A 293 -12.19 2.60 6.27
N GLN A 294 -13.18 3.48 6.34
CA GLN A 294 -14.48 3.26 6.98
C GLN A 294 -15.49 2.75 5.94
N PHE A 295 -15.30 1.52 5.46
CA PHE A 295 -16.08 0.98 4.34
C PHE A 295 -17.58 0.82 4.65
N ASP A 296 -17.94 0.59 5.92
CA ASP A 296 -19.35 0.51 6.35
C ASP A 296 -20.06 1.86 6.17
N SER A 297 -19.37 2.97 6.44
CA SER A 297 -19.91 4.32 6.18
C SER A 297 -20.02 4.61 4.68
N CYS A 298 -19.08 4.13 3.86
CA CYS A 298 -19.20 4.19 2.40
C CYS A 298 -20.47 3.47 1.91
N ASP A 299 -20.74 2.27 2.44
CA ASP A 299 -21.96 1.51 2.14
C ASP A 299 -23.21 2.30 2.56
N ALA A 300 -23.24 2.86 3.78
CA ALA A 300 -24.38 3.62 4.29
C ALA A 300 -24.71 4.85 3.43
N ILE A 301 -23.70 5.62 3.03
CA ILE A 301 -23.87 6.82 2.20
C ILE A 301 -24.35 6.46 0.79
N TRP A 302 -23.82 5.39 0.20
CA TRP A 302 -24.29 4.92 -1.09
C TRP A 302 -25.76 4.49 -1.02
N GLN A 303 -26.15 3.67 -0.04
CA GLN A 303 -27.55 3.25 0.11
C GLN A 303 -28.47 4.46 0.35
N GLU A 304 -28.06 5.44 1.14
CA GLU A 304 -28.82 6.67 1.32
C GLU A 304 -29.05 7.41 -0.02
N LEU A 305 -28.03 7.48 -0.87
CA LEU A 305 -28.12 8.12 -2.19
C LEU A 305 -29.04 7.33 -3.13
N VAL A 306 -29.01 5.99 -3.07
CA VAL A 306 -29.92 5.11 -3.83
C VAL A 306 -31.37 5.28 -3.36
N ASP A 307 -31.60 5.34 -2.05
CA ASP A 307 -32.94 5.47 -1.47
C ASP A 307 -33.58 6.81 -1.80
N ARG A 308 -32.81 7.90 -1.70
CA ARG A 308 -33.31 9.24 -2.02
C ARG A 308 -33.50 9.47 -3.51
N ARG A 309 -32.69 8.85 -4.37
CA ARG A 309 -32.62 9.03 -5.84
C ARG A 309 -32.31 10.45 -6.33
N TRP A 310 -32.47 11.46 -5.48
CA TRP A 310 -32.11 12.84 -5.70
C TRP A 310 -31.28 13.38 -4.51
N PRO A 311 -30.14 14.06 -4.75
CA PRO A 311 -29.52 14.36 -6.05
C PRO A 311 -29.12 13.09 -6.81
N ARG A 312 -29.11 13.14 -8.15
CA ARG A 312 -28.79 11.97 -8.97
C ARG A 312 -27.32 11.57 -8.78
N ALA A 313 -27.08 10.32 -8.41
CA ALA A 313 -25.76 9.72 -8.43
C ALA A 313 -25.14 9.85 -9.84
N ASN A 314 -23.86 10.21 -9.91
CA ASN A 314 -23.14 10.36 -11.16
C ASN A 314 -22.14 9.19 -11.33
N ALA A 315 -21.44 9.15 -12.47
CA ALA A 315 -20.45 8.11 -12.74
C ALA A 315 -19.29 8.12 -11.73
N LEU A 316 -18.93 9.29 -11.21
CA LEU A 316 -17.90 9.45 -10.18
C LEU A 316 -18.35 8.87 -8.83
N SER A 317 -19.61 9.08 -8.41
CA SER A 317 -20.17 8.48 -7.19
C SER A 317 -20.06 6.95 -7.23
N ALA A 318 -20.46 6.36 -8.36
CA ALA A 318 -20.39 4.92 -8.57
C ALA A 318 -18.94 4.42 -8.61
N GLU A 319 -18.03 5.17 -9.25
CA GLU A 319 -16.60 4.85 -9.28
C GLU A 319 -15.97 4.87 -7.88
N LEU A 320 -16.25 5.90 -7.07
CA LEU A 320 -15.75 6.02 -5.70
C LEU A 320 -16.21 4.84 -4.82
N TYR A 321 -17.50 4.50 -4.90
CA TYR A 321 -18.09 3.42 -4.12
C TYR A 321 -17.60 2.04 -4.55
N LEU A 322 -17.53 1.77 -5.86
CA LEU A 322 -16.98 0.49 -6.34
C LEU A 322 -15.50 0.35 -5.98
N ARG A 323 -14.72 1.44 -6.02
CA ARG A 323 -13.34 1.43 -5.53
C ARG A 323 -13.27 1.13 -4.03
N SER A 324 -14.16 1.68 -3.20
CA SER A 324 -14.17 1.36 -1.77
C SER A 324 -14.46 -0.12 -1.51
N ILE A 325 -15.36 -0.76 -2.27
CA ILE A 325 -15.60 -2.21 -2.19
C ILE A 325 -14.35 -3.01 -2.58
N VAL A 326 -13.68 -2.60 -3.67
CA VAL A 326 -12.46 -3.26 -4.14
C VAL A 326 -11.34 -3.13 -3.11
N ASP A 327 -11.14 -1.94 -2.54
CA ASP A 327 -10.15 -1.69 -1.50
C ASP A 327 -10.45 -2.52 -0.25
N HIS A 328 -11.70 -2.55 0.21
CA HIS A 328 -12.15 -3.39 1.32
C HIS A 328 -11.81 -4.86 1.05
N SER A 329 -12.06 -5.35 -0.16
CA SER A 329 -11.83 -6.75 -0.52
C SER A 329 -10.35 -7.17 -0.50
N TYR A 330 -9.44 -6.22 -0.65
CA TYR A 330 -8.00 -6.47 -0.62
C TYR A 330 -7.39 -6.28 0.77
N THR A 331 -8.12 -5.72 1.73
CA THR A 331 -7.62 -5.57 3.09
C THR A 331 -7.46 -6.94 3.77
N PRO A 332 -6.27 -7.26 4.33
CA PRO A 332 -6.10 -8.46 5.12
C PRO A 332 -6.66 -8.27 6.53
N THR A 333 -7.16 -9.36 7.13
CA THR A 333 -7.53 -9.42 8.56
C THR A 333 -6.30 -9.75 9.42
N SER A 334 -6.39 -9.68 10.74
CA SER A 334 -5.32 -10.17 11.62
C SER A 334 -5.13 -11.68 11.48
N GLU A 335 -3.93 -12.18 11.78
CA GLU A 335 -3.54 -13.61 11.68
C GLU A 335 -4.59 -14.62 12.19
N PRO A 336 -5.29 -14.42 13.32
CA PRO A 336 -6.31 -15.37 13.79
C PRO A 336 -7.40 -15.69 12.77
N LEU A 337 -7.77 -14.71 11.94
CA LEU A 337 -8.82 -14.83 10.92
C LEU A 337 -8.30 -15.25 9.54
N GLN A 338 -6.97 -15.34 9.35
CA GLN A 338 -6.37 -15.69 8.06
C GLN A 338 -6.16 -17.19 7.85
N ARG A 339 -6.29 -18.02 8.91
CA ARG A 339 -5.90 -19.45 8.90
C ARG A 339 -6.61 -20.31 7.84
N PHE A 340 -7.80 -19.90 7.41
CA PHE A 340 -8.60 -20.63 6.41
C PHE A 340 -8.65 -19.96 5.04
N GLY A 341 -8.22 -18.70 4.95
CA GLY A 341 -8.34 -17.86 3.75
C GLY A 341 -8.67 -16.41 4.11
N ASN A 342 -8.63 -15.54 3.11
CA ASN A 342 -8.98 -14.13 3.29
C ASN A 342 -10.50 -13.94 3.19
N ILE A 343 -11.13 -13.56 4.32
CA ILE A 343 -12.57 -13.37 4.46
C ILE A 343 -13.08 -12.22 3.58
N ASN A 344 -12.31 -11.11 3.51
CA ASN A 344 -12.76 -9.86 2.89
C ASN A 344 -12.96 -9.97 1.37
N VAL A 345 -12.50 -11.05 0.73
CA VAL A 345 -12.81 -11.35 -0.67
C VAL A 345 -14.32 -11.43 -0.92
N VAL A 346 -15.13 -11.71 0.11
CA VAL A 346 -16.60 -11.70 0.04
C VAL A 346 -17.17 -10.34 -0.38
N GLU A 347 -16.47 -9.24 -0.11
CA GLU A 347 -16.93 -7.89 -0.46
C GLU A 347 -17.11 -7.72 -1.97
N LYS A 348 -16.28 -8.38 -2.79
CA LYS A 348 -16.43 -8.42 -4.25
C LYS A 348 -17.76 -9.04 -4.71
N LYS A 349 -18.45 -9.81 -3.85
CA LYS A 349 -19.79 -10.35 -4.14
C LYS A 349 -20.88 -9.28 -4.12
N LYS A 350 -20.64 -8.10 -3.53
CA LYS A 350 -21.58 -6.95 -3.58
C LYS A 350 -21.64 -6.33 -4.98
N ILE A 351 -20.55 -6.38 -5.76
CA ILE A 351 -20.40 -5.70 -7.05
C ILE A 351 -21.55 -5.99 -8.05
N PRO A 352 -21.98 -7.25 -8.30
CA PRO A 352 -23.12 -7.51 -9.20
C PRO A 352 -24.42 -6.82 -8.77
N LEU A 353 -24.65 -6.63 -7.46
CA LEU A 353 -25.83 -5.93 -6.94
C LEU A 353 -25.72 -4.43 -7.19
N VAL A 354 -24.55 -3.84 -6.94
CA VAL A 354 -24.28 -2.43 -7.20
C VAL A 354 -24.44 -2.11 -8.70
N LEU A 355 -23.94 -2.98 -9.58
CA LEU A 355 -24.13 -2.81 -11.02
C LEU A 355 -25.60 -2.86 -11.43
N ALA A 356 -26.43 -3.68 -10.77
CA ALA A 356 -27.88 -3.69 -11.01
C ALA A 356 -28.53 -2.37 -10.55
N GLN A 357 -28.15 -1.87 -9.37
CA GLN A 357 -28.60 -0.55 -8.88
C GLN A 357 -28.17 0.58 -9.83
N MET A 358 -26.97 0.53 -10.40
CA MET A 358 -26.53 1.52 -11.39
C MET A 358 -27.43 1.55 -12.62
N ASP A 359 -27.89 0.39 -13.10
CA ASP A 359 -28.83 0.33 -14.24
C ASP A 359 -30.18 0.95 -13.86
N GLU A 360 -30.68 0.67 -12.64
CA GLU A 360 -31.93 1.24 -12.13
C GLU A 360 -31.86 2.77 -11.95
N LEU A 361 -30.69 3.28 -11.53
CA LEU A 361 -30.43 4.71 -11.38
C LEU A 361 -30.06 5.41 -12.69
N GLY A 362 -29.89 4.66 -13.79
CA GLY A 362 -29.52 5.19 -15.10
C GLY A 362 -28.07 5.67 -15.20
N ILE A 363 -27.17 5.13 -14.38
CA ILE A 363 -25.73 5.44 -14.41
C ILE A 363 -25.06 4.53 -15.45
N PRO A 364 -24.48 5.09 -16.54
CA PRO A 364 -23.84 4.29 -17.57
C PRO A 364 -22.55 3.64 -17.05
N ARG A 365 -22.53 2.31 -17.01
CA ARG A 365 -21.37 1.50 -16.60
C ARG A 365 -20.12 1.77 -17.44
N THR A 366 -20.28 2.23 -18.68
CA THR A 366 -19.20 2.53 -19.63
C THR A 366 -18.38 3.76 -19.24
N HIS A 367 -18.87 4.60 -18.33
CA HIS A 367 -18.14 5.78 -17.85
C HIS A 367 -17.20 5.48 -16.69
N LEU A 368 -17.24 4.26 -16.14
CA LEU A 368 -16.28 3.82 -15.13
C LEU A 368 -14.89 3.73 -15.76
N SER A 369 -13.87 4.08 -14.99
CA SER A 369 -12.50 3.96 -15.47
C SER A 369 -12.16 2.52 -15.86
N ARG A 370 -11.32 2.38 -16.88
CA ARG A 370 -10.90 1.06 -17.37
C ARG A 370 -10.22 0.21 -16.29
N VAL A 371 -9.45 0.86 -15.42
CA VAL A 371 -8.77 0.21 -14.30
C VAL A 371 -9.78 -0.43 -13.36
N LEU A 372 -10.81 0.32 -12.97
CA LEU A 372 -11.88 -0.18 -12.12
C LEU A 372 -12.71 -1.25 -12.84
N MET A 373 -13.03 -1.05 -14.12
CA MET A 373 -13.81 -2.02 -14.90
C MET A 373 -13.15 -3.39 -14.99
N ASP A 374 -11.82 -3.46 -15.14
CA ASP A 374 -11.10 -4.75 -15.13
C ASP A 374 -11.23 -5.46 -13.76
N GLU A 375 -11.22 -4.72 -12.64
CA GLU A 375 -11.42 -5.25 -11.28
C GLU A 375 -12.87 -5.69 -11.04
N VAL A 376 -13.82 -4.92 -11.55
CA VAL A 376 -15.25 -5.24 -11.55
C VAL A 376 -15.49 -6.51 -12.37
N GLU A 377 -14.90 -6.64 -13.56
CA GLU A 377 -15.00 -7.85 -14.38
C GLU A 377 -14.36 -9.07 -13.72
N ASP A 378 -13.25 -8.91 -13.00
CA ASP A 378 -12.69 -9.97 -12.16
C ASP A 378 -13.68 -10.41 -11.07
N ALA A 379 -14.33 -9.47 -10.38
CA ALA A 379 -15.35 -9.77 -9.38
C ALA A 379 -16.58 -10.47 -9.99
N LEU A 380 -17.07 -10.01 -11.15
CA LEU A 380 -18.19 -10.64 -11.85
C LEU A 380 -17.87 -12.08 -12.25
N ARG A 381 -16.66 -12.34 -12.77
CA ARG A 381 -16.21 -13.71 -13.09
C ARG A 381 -16.16 -14.62 -11.87
N LYS A 382 -15.88 -14.07 -10.68
CA LYS A 382 -15.84 -14.81 -9.42
C LYS A 382 -17.22 -15.15 -8.87
N PHE A 383 -18.17 -14.22 -8.92
CA PHE A 383 -19.41 -14.36 -8.14
C PHE A 383 -20.71 -14.28 -8.94
N GLN A 384 -20.67 -13.91 -10.23
CA GLN A 384 -21.85 -13.82 -11.07
C GLN A 384 -21.93 -15.00 -12.05
N ILE A 385 -23.01 -15.77 -11.94
CA ILE A 385 -23.28 -16.90 -12.81
C ILE A 385 -24.73 -16.81 -13.30
N TYR A 386 -24.91 -16.89 -14.61
CA TYR A 386 -26.24 -16.92 -15.22
C TYR A 386 -26.92 -18.27 -15.01
N LYS A 387 -28.26 -18.26 -14.99
CA LYS A 387 -29.10 -19.45 -14.84
C LYS A 387 -28.74 -20.56 -15.83
N SER A 388 -28.38 -20.21 -17.07
CA SER A 388 -27.93 -21.18 -18.08
C SER A 388 -26.69 -21.97 -17.66
N ARG A 389 -25.67 -21.29 -17.12
CA ARG A 389 -24.43 -21.91 -16.65
C ARG A 389 -24.64 -22.70 -15.36
N TYR A 390 -25.55 -22.25 -14.49
CA TYR A 390 -25.89 -22.93 -13.24
C TYR A 390 -26.42 -24.35 -13.46
N TYR A 391 -27.14 -24.64 -14.55
CA TYR A 391 -27.58 -26.02 -14.82
C TYR A 391 -26.45 -26.95 -15.30
N GLU A 392 -25.33 -26.40 -15.77
CA GLU A 392 -24.26 -27.19 -16.39
C GLU A 392 -22.94 -27.20 -15.61
N TRP A 393 -22.78 -26.35 -14.60
CA TRP A 393 -21.51 -26.19 -13.89
C TRP A 393 -21.11 -27.42 -13.07
N GLY A 394 -22.07 -28.17 -12.52
CA GLY A 394 -21.84 -29.35 -11.69
C GLY A 394 -21.55 -30.64 -12.46
N ARG A 395 -21.41 -30.60 -13.79
CA ARG A 395 -21.10 -31.80 -14.59
C ARG A 395 -19.73 -32.36 -14.21
N ALA A 396 -19.65 -33.67 -13.99
CA ALA A 396 -18.43 -34.37 -13.58
C ALA A 396 -17.22 -34.05 -14.48
N VAL A 397 -17.43 -33.93 -15.80
CA VAL A 397 -16.37 -33.57 -16.76
C VAL A 397 -15.68 -32.25 -16.38
N LYS A 398 -16.44 -31.22 -15.99
CA LYS A 398 -15.88 -29.93 -15.57
C LYS A 398 -15.16 -30.01 -14.22
N GLN A 399 -15.71 -30.81 -13.30
CA GLN A 399 -15.11 -31.03 -11.98
C GLN A 399 -13.75 -31.74 -12.09
N PHE A 400 -13.67 -32.79 -12.92
CA PHE A 400 -12.41 -33.50 -13.16
C PHE A 400 -11.42 -32.70 -14.01
N ASP A 401 -11.88 -31.89 -14.97
CA ASP A 401 -11.00 -30.99 -15.72
C ASP A 401 -10.36 -29.94 -14.81
N PHE A 402 -11.10 -29.40 -13.83
CA PHE A 402 -10.54 -28.53 -12.80
C PHE A 402 -9.49 -29.26 -11.95
N ILE A 403 -9.75 -30.51 -11.56
CA ILE A 403 -8.78 -31.35 -10.84
C ILE A 403 -7.50 -31.56 -11.67
N GLU A 404 -7.61 -31.83 -12.96
CA GLU A 404 -6.46 -32.00 -13.85
C GLU A 404 -5.66 -30.70 -14.01
N PHE A 405 -6.35 -29.56 -14.12
CA PHE A 405 -5.71 -28.24 -14.09
C PHE A 405 -4.89 -28.07 -12.80
N ARG A 406 -5.47 -28.36 -11.64
CA ARG A 406 -4.79 -28.28 -10.33
C ARG A 406 -3.63 -29.26 -10.20
N ARG A 407 -3.77 -30.49 -10.72
CA ARG A 407 -2.69 -31.49 -10.79
C ARG A 407 -1.50 -30.99 -11.60
N ARG A 408 -1.74 -30.42 -12.78
CA ARG A 408 -0.66 -29.86 -13.64
C ARG A 408 0.09 -28.72 -12.97
N HIS A 409 -0.59 -28.00 -12.07
CA HIS A 409 0.00 -26.92 -11.27
C HIS A 409 0.54 -27.37 -9.90
N GLY A 410 0.51 -28.67 -9.58
CA GLY A 410 1.11 -29.21 -8.36
C GLY A 410 0.38 -28.86 -7.06
N TRP A 411 -0.93 -28.59 -7.12
CA TRP A 411 -1.73 -28.20 -5.95
C TRP A 411 -2.98 -29.06 -5.79
N LEU A 412 -2.88 -30.13 -4.99
CA LEU A 412 -4.00 -31.06 -4.72
C LEU A 412 -4.47 -31.08 -3.25
N TYR A 413 -3.90 -30.24 -2.38
CA TYR A 413 -4.09 -30.30 -0.93
C TYR A 413 -5.54 -30.09 -0.46
N ASP A 414 -6.29 -29.25 -1.16
CA ASP A 414 -7.65 -28.81 -0.83
C ASP A 414 -8.75 -29.67 -1.47
N LEU A 415 -8.43 -30.44 -2.52
CA LEU A 415 -9.41 -31.16 -3.32
C LEU A 415 -9.85 -32.48 -2.65
N HIS A 416 -11.11 -32.59 -2.26
CA HIS A 416 -11.66 -33.74 -1.51
C HIS A 416 -11.42 -35.10 -2.15
N LEU A 417 -11.69 -35.21 -3.46
CA LEU A 417 -11.49 -36.44 -4.20
C LEU A 417 -10.02 -36.82 -4.36
N MET A 418 -9.10 -35.85 -4.28
CA MET A 418 -7.68 -36.04 -4.60
C MET A 418 -6.80 -36.26 -3.40
N LYS A 419 -7.13 -35.67 -2.24
CA LYS A 419 -6.35 -35.83 -1.01
C LYS A 419 -6.64 -37.17 -0.33
N SER A 420 -5.63 -37.75 0.31
CA SER A 420 -5.78 -38.91 1.21
C SER A 420 -5.22 -38.52 2.58
N THR A 421 -6.10 -38.41 3.57
CA THR A 421 -5.72 -38.05 4.95
C THR A 421 -5.20 -39.30 5.64
N THR A 422 -3.97 -39.27 6.16
CA THR A 422 -3.31 -40.45 6.77
C THR A 422 -3.15 -40.32 8.28
N LYS A 423 -2.82 -39.12 8.79
CA LYS A 423 -2.54 -38.91 10.22
C LYS A 423 -3.84 -38.88 11.05
N GLN A 424 -3.85 -39.62 12.15
CA GLN A 424 -4.89 -39.60 13.17
C GLN A 424 -4.38 -38.92 14.44
N VAL A 425 -5.22 -38.13 15.10
CA VAL A 425 -4.87 -37.47 16.38
C VAL A 425 -5.34 -38.35 17.52
N ALA A 426 -4.41 -38.78 18.37
CA ALA A 426 -4.69 -39.61 19.54
C ALA A 426 -5.47 -38.82 20.61
N PRO A 427 -6.27 -39.50 21.44
CA PRO A 427 -7.00 -38.83 22.52
C PRO A 427 -6.05 -38.38 23.64
N LEU A 428 -6.46 -37.34 24.38
CA LEU A 428 -5.73 -36.88 25.55
C LEU A 428 -5.95 -37.83 26.72
N ARG A 429 -4.85 -38.30 27.33
CA ARG A 429 -4.92 -39.19 28.49
C ARG A 429 -5.44 -38.42 29.71
N ASP A 430 -6.47 -38.95 30.35
CA ASP A 430 -6.98 -38.42 31.61
C ASP A 430 -6.17 -38.99 32.79
N PRO A 431 -5.43 -38.16 33.55
CA PRO A 431 -4.68 -38.63 34.71
C PRO A 431 -5.59 -39.17 35.82
N ASN A 432 -6.87 -38.78 35.85
CA ASN A 432 -7.81 -39.23 36.88
C ASN A 432 -8.22 -40.70 36.69
N HIS A 433 -8.22 -41.19 35.44
CA HIS A 433 -8.67 -42.52 35.09
C HIS A 433 -7.70 -43.17 34.09
N PRO A 434 -6.48 -43.55 34.53
CA PRO A 434 -5.46 -44.08 33.63
C PRO A 434 -5.82 -45.44 33.01
N ASP A 435 -6.74 -46.18 33.64
CA ASP A 435 -7.20 -47.51 33.23
C ASP A 435 -8.43 -47.45 32.30
N ALA A 436 -9.05 -46.27 32.15
CA ALA A 436 -10.21 -46.12 31.30
C ALA A 436 -9.82 -46.22 29.81
N ALA A 437 -10.35 -47.23 29.13
CA ALA A 437 -10.19 -47.39 27.70
C ALA A 437 -11.06 -46.35 26.96
N GLN A 438 -10.42 -45.34 26.37
CA GLN A 438 -11.09 -44.34 25.55
C GLN A 438 -11.26 -44.85 24.11
N ALA A 439 -12.44 -44.62 23.52
CA ALA A 439 -12.74 -44.97 22.15
C ALA A 439 -13.34 -43.77 21.40
N ALA A 440 -13.07 -43.66 20.10
CA ALA A 440 -13.59 -42.58 19.27
C ALA A 440 -15.10 -42.76 19.03
N ALA A 441 -15.91 -41.81 19.50
CA ALA A 441 -17.34 -41.77 19.22
C ALA A 441 -17.66 -41.21 17.81
N ALA A 442 -16.78 -40.33 17.29
CA ALA A 442 -16.91 -39.71 15.98
C ALA A 442 -15.54 -39.37 15.40
N THR A 443 -15.48 -39.17 14.08
CA THR A 443 -14.27 -38.75 13.35
C THR A 443 -14.57 -37.60 12.40
N VAL A 444 -13.68 -36.61 12.34
CA VAL A 444 -13.79 -35.42 11.48
C VAL A 444 -12.41 -35.08 10.93
N GLU A 445 -12.34 -34.69 9.66
CA GLU A 445 -11.12 -34.11 9.08
C GLU A 445 -11.04 -32.61 9.40
N LEU A 446 -10.06 -32.22 10.23
CA LEU A 446 -9.75 -30.83 10.54
C LEU A 446 -8.29 -30.50 10.17
N PRO A 447 -7.98 -29.23 9.85
CA PRO A 447 -6.60 -28.78 9.71
C PRO A 447 -5.73 -29.12 10.92
N THR A 448 -4.45 -29.40 10.70
CA THR A 448 -3.53 -29.82 11.76
C THR A 448 -3.29 -28.74 12.82
N PHE A 449 -3.34 -27.46 12.42
CA PHE A 449 -3.03 -26.31 13.29
C PHE A 449 -3.94 -26.16 14.52
N PHE A 450 -5.03 -26.95 14.63
CA PHE A 450 -5.90 -26.95 15.81
C PHE A 450 -5.23 -27.60 17.03
N ASN A 451 -4.63 -28.77 16.86
CA ASN A 451 -4.13 -29.62 17.95
C ASN A 451 -2.69 -30.05 17.69
N GLU A 452 -1.91 -29.05 17.36
CA GLU A 452 -0.54 -29.20 16.92
C GLU A 452 0.38 -29.02 18.14
N ARG A 453 1.47 -29.81 18.27
CA ARG A 453 2.34 -29.73 19.46
C ARG A 453 2.78 -28.28 19.70
N PRO A 454 2.81 -27.78 20.94
CA PRO A 454 3.26 -26.41 21.19
C PRO A 454 4.64 -26.13 20.59
N SER A 455 4.85 -24.91 20.09
CA SER A 455 6.07 -24.56 19.34
C SER A 455 7.36 -24.73 20.16
N TRP A 456 7.29 -24.61 21.49
CA TRP A 456 8.41 -24.82 22.40
C TRP A 456 8.74 -26.29 22.69
N GLU A 457 7.81 -27.21 22.39
CA GLU A 457 8.05 -28.66 22.52
C GLU A 457 8.62 -29.27 21.24
N ARG A 458 8.49 -28.56 20.12
CA ARG A 458 9.01 -29.00 18.82
C ARG A 458 10.46 -28.60 18.63
N PRO A 459 11.23 -29.37 17.84
CA PRO A 459 12.52 -28.89 17.34
C PRO A 459 12.36 -27.56 16.58
N PRO A 460 13.36 -26.69 16.64
CA PRO A 460 13.28 -25.40 15.98
C PRO A 460 13.25 -25.56 14.46
N LEU A 461 12.43 -24.75 13.79
CA LEU A 461 12.44 -24.58 12.33
C LEU A 461 12.42 -25.92 11.56
N GLU A 462 11.46 -26.79 11.89
CA GLU A 462 11.31 -28.12 11.29
C GLU A 462 11.40 -28.09 9.75
N GLU A 463 10.73 -27.12 9.13
CA GLU A 463 10.68 -26.97 7.66
C GLU A 463 12.05 -26.68 7.00
N LEU A 464 13.01 -26.13 7.75
CA LEU A 464 14.32 -25.74 7.23
C LEU A 464 15.41 -26.76 7.58
N LEU A 465 15.38 -27.30 8.81
CA LEU A 465 16.45 -28.16 9.32
C LEU A 465 16.22 -29.63 9.06
N TYR A 466 14.98 -30.02 8.72
CA TYR A 466 14.61 -31.41 8.54
C TYR A 466 13.91 -31.62 7.21
N VAL A 467 14.20 -32.75 6.59
CA VAL A 467 13.46 -33.25 5.43
C VAL A 467 12.58 -34.39 5.92
N SER A 468 11.27 -34.14 5.98
CA SER A 468 10.27 -35.10 6.46
C SER A 468 9.39 -35.59 5.32
N ALA A 469 9.18 -36.90 5.24
CA ALA A 469 8.25 -37.53 4.29
C ALA A 469 7.41 -38.61 5.00
N THR A 470 6.09 -38.49 4.93
CA THR A 470 5.19 -39.55 5.42
C THR A 470 5.06 -40.64 4.36
N LYS A 471 5.35 -41.89 4.72
CA LYS A 471 5.35 -43.05 3.81
C LYS A 471 4.64 -44.26 4.42
N GLU A 472 4.17 -45.15 3.57
CA GLU A 472 3.63 -46.46 3.97
C GLU A 472 4.78 -47.47 4.12
N ARG A 473 4.66 -48.37 5.10
CA ARG A 473 5.59 -49.48 5.28
C ARG A 473 5.39 -50.50 4.15
N HIS A 474 6.49 -51.02 3.61
CA HIS A 474 6.44 -52.03 2.55
C HIS A 474 6.26 -53.45 3.13
N ASP A 475 6.81 -53.68 4.33
CA ASP A 475 6.69 -54.95 5.04
C ASP A 475 5.31 -55.12 5.66
N ASP A 476 4.87 -56.38 5.82
CA ASP A 476 3.62 -56.71 6.48
C ASP A 476 3.67 -56.30 7.97
N VAL A 477 2.79 -55.38 8.35
CA VAL A 477 2.70 -54.83 9.70
C VAL A 477 1.66 -55.63 10.48
N ARG A 478 2.10 -56.54 11.34
CA ARG A 478 1.19 -57.36 12.19
C ARG A 478 0.32 -56.53 13.13
N GLY A 479 0.75 -55.33 13.51
CA GLY A 479 0.01 -54.39 14.36
C GLY A 479 0.73 -53.05 14.51
N GLY A 480 -0.02 -51.99 14.82
CA GLY A 480 0.46 -50.61 14.82
C GLY A 480 0.06 -49.83 13.57
N ASP A 481 0.68 -48.68 13.36
CA ASP A 481 0.40 -47.83 12.20
C ASP A 481 1.12 -48.34 10.94
N ILE A 482 0.41 -48.36 9.82
CA ILE A 482 0.93 -48.70 8.49
C ILE A 482 1.75 -47.54 7.89
N TYR A 483 1.55 -46.32 8.39
CA TYR A 483 2.33 -45.14 8.01
C TYR A 483 3.42 -44.82 9.03
N TYR A 484 4.50 -44.20 8.56
CA TYR A 484 5.54 -43.62 9.41
C TYR A 484 6.07 -42.32 8.81
N ASP A 485 6.57 -41.43 9.66
CA ASP A 485 7.28 -40.22 9.25
C ASP A 485 8.78 -40.52 9.13
N GLU A 486 9.30 -40.48 7.90
CA GLU A 486 10.73 -40.55 7.62
C GLU A 486 11.31 -39.14 7.70
N THR A 487 11.89 -38.80 8.86
CA THR A 487 12.51 -37.50 9.13
C THR A 487 14.01 -37.66 9.23
N ARG A 488 14.73 -36.90 8.40
CA ARG A 488 16.19 -36.83 8.40
C ARG A 488 16.66 -35.38 8.53
N SER A 489 17.81 -35.18 9.15
CA SER A 489 18.42 -33.85 9.20
C SER A 489 18.88 -33.45 7.79
N ILE A 490 18.73 -32.17 7.43
CA ILE A 490 19.26 -31.65 6.17
C ILE A 490 20.78 -31.79 6.07
N HIS A 491 21.45 -31.92 7.22
CA HIS A 491 22.90 -32.09 7.33
C HIS A 491 23.34 -33.53 7.57
N GLU A 492 22.42 -34.49 7.51
CA GLU A 492 22.74 -35.90 7.69
C GLU A 492 23.68 -36.40 6.59
N ARG A 493 24.69 -37.16 6.99
CA ARG A 493 25.69 -37.77 6.12
C ARG A 493 25.93 -39.20 6.56
N SER A 494 26.40 -40.03 5.63
CA SER A 494 26.85 -41.37 5.95
C SER A 494 27.92 -41.33 7.06
N PRO A 495 27.89 -42.23 8.05
CA PRO A 495 28.98 -42.34 9.03
C PRO A 495 30.32 -42.67 8.34
N THR A 496 30.28 -43.26 7.15
CA THR A 496 31.45 -43.53 6.30
C THR A 496 31.74 -42.44 5.27
N TRP A 497 31.18 -41.24 5.43
CA TRP A 497 31.30 -40.14 4.46
C TRP A 497 32.74 -39.83 4.04
N MET A 498 33.70 -39.88 4.96
CA MET A 498 35.12 -39.66 4.62
C MET A 498 35.72 -40.71 3.68
N ASN A 499 35.19 -41.94 3.67
CA ASN A 499 35.63 -43.01 2.79
C ASN A 499 34.91 -43.00 1.43
N GLU A 500 33.71 -42.40 1.41
CA GLU A 500 32.87 -42.28 0.22
C GLU A 500 33.26 -41.09 -0.67
N VAL A 501 34.02 -40.14 -0.12
CA VAL A 501 34.48 -38.93 -0.78
C VAL A 501 35.98 -39.04 -1.05
N PRO A 502 36.50 -38.49 -2.17
CA PRO A 502 37.94 -38.46 -2.42
C PRO A 502 38.72 -37.79 -1.28
N GLU A 503 39.94 -38.28 -1.07
CA GLU A 503 40.86 -37.74 -0.08
C GLU A 503 41.08 -36.23 -0.28
N THR A 504 41.24 -35.52 0.83
CA THR A 504 41.48 -34.09 0.85
C THR A 504 42.75 -33.74 1.60
N ARG A 505 43.32 -32.56 1.33
CA ARG A 505 44.43 -32.02 2.12
C ARG A 505 44.09 -31.83 3.61
N TYR A 506 42.81 -31.91 4.00
CA TYR A 506 42.36 -31.77 5.37
C TYR A 506 42.34 -33.09 6.12
N ASP A 507 42.55 -34.23 5.47
CA ASP A 507 42.48 -35.56 6.10
C ASP A 507 43.61 -35.75 7.13
N GLN A 508 44.74 -35.06 6.93
CA GLN A 508 45.83 -34.99 7.91
C GLN A 508 45.46 -34.25 9.20
N LEU A 509 44.33 -33.53 9.22
CA LEU A 509 43.78 -32.86 10.41
C LEU A 509 42.66 -33.68 11.07
N TYR A 510 42.51 -34.96 10.72
CA TYR A 510 41.48 -35.83 11.28
C TYR A 510 41.56 -35.91 12.82
N GLY A 511 40.41 -35.75 13.48
CA GLY A 511 40.31 -35.80 14.95
C GLY A 511 40.96 -34.62 15.70
N VAL A 512 41.40 -33.57 15.00
CA VAL A 512 42.01 -32.39 15.63
C VAL A 512 40.96 -31.31 15.88
N ASN A 513 40.68 -31.01 17.15
CA ASN A 513 39.64 -30.04 17.53
C ASN A 513 39.96 -28.58 17.16
N ASN A 514 41.21 -28.16 17.33
CA ASN A 514 41.66 -26.79 17.04
C ASN A 514 42.85 -26.81 16.08
N PRO A 515 42.66 -27.20 14.81
CA PRO A 515 43.76 -27.28 13.87
C PRO A 515 44.30 -25.88 13.58
N ASN A 516 45.63 -25.76 13.51
CA ASN A 516 46.25 -24.53 13.05
C ASN A 516 46.17 -24.47 11.52
N ILE A 517 45.00 -24.11 11.00
CA ILE A 517 44.73 -24.05 9.54
C ILE A 517 45.65 -23.03 8.86
N SER A 518 46.06 -21.96 9.55
CA SER A 518 47.06 -21.00 9.06
C SER A 518 48.38 -21.66 8.69
N ARG A 519 48.75 -22.78 9.32
CA ARG A 519 49.98 -23.53 9.03
C ARG A 519 49.85 -24.42 7.80
N ILE A 520 48.68 -24.91 7.42
CA ILE A 520 48.54 -25.69 6.16
C ILE A 520 47.98 -24.83 5.01
N GLY A 521 47.45 -23.65 5.33
CA GLY A 521 46.90 -22.71 4.38
C GLY A 521 47.95 -22.11 3.45
N ILE A 522 47.54 -21.82 2.22
CA ILE A 522 48.41 -21.31 1.17
C ILE A 522 48.83 -19.84 1.37
N ARG A 523 48.02 -19.04 2.10
CA ARG A 523 48.25 -17.60 2.27
C ARG A 523 49.61 -17.24 2.85
N ARG A 524 50.11 -18.00 3.83
CA ARG A 524 51.43 -17.75 4.43
C ARG A 524 52.60 -17.85 3.45
N HIS A 525 52.40 -18.56 2.35
CA HIS A 525 53.41 -18.79 1.32
C HIS A 525 53.21 -17.87 0.11
N LEU A 526 52.00 -17.34 -0.07
CA LEU A 526 51.63 -16.45 -1.18
C LEU A 526 51.83 -14.99 -0.81
N ASP A 527 51.49 -14.61 0.42
CA ASP A 527 51.55 -13.23 0.88
C ASP A 527 52.97 -12.92 1.35
N VAL A 528 53.60 -11.90 0.75
CA VAL A 528 54.96 -11.44 1.12
C VAL A 528 54.99 -10.92 2.56
N GLU A 529 53.92 -10.24 2.97
CA GLU A 529 53.69 -9.82 4.35
C GLU A 529 52.54 -10.64 4.95
N TYR A 530 52.87 -11.80 5.53
CA TYR A 530 51.89 -12.63 6.19
C TYR A 530 51.67 -12.21 7.65
N VAL A 531 50.58 -11.49 7.90
CA VAL A 531 50.14 -11.16 9.27
C VAL A 531 49.09 -12.17 9.74
N ASN A 532 49.48 -13.03 10.68
CA ASN A 532 48.55 -13.93 11.33
C ASN A 532 47.69 -13.18 12.36
N ARG A 533 46.39 -13.05 12.07
CA ARG A 533 45.44 -12.31 12.92
C ARG A 533 45.31 -12.87 14.34
N LYS A 534 45.54 -14.18 14.54
CA LYS A 534 45.50 -14.78 15.88
C LYS A 534 46.67 -14.30 16.74
N ASP A 535 47.88 -14.29 16.17
CA ASP A 535 49.10 -13.88 16.88
C ASP A 535 49.06 -12.39 17.28
N VAL A 536 48.38 -11.55 16.48
CA VAL A 536 48.16 -10.13 16.82
C VAL A 536 47.30 -10.00 18.07
N LEU A 537 46.14 -10.67 18.11
CA LEU A 537 45.26 -10.65 19.28
C LEU A 537 45.94 -11.21 20.54
N GLU A 538 46.75 -12.27 20.39
CA GLU A 538 47.52 -12.83 21.51
C GLU A 538 48.58 -11.86 22.04
N ARG A 539 49.27 -11.13 21.15
CA ARG A 539 50.24 -10.10 21.52
C ARG A 539 49.55 -8.92 22.22
N ASP A 540 48.41 -8.46 21.72
CA ASP A 540 47.66 -7.38 22.35
C ASP A 540 47.14 -7.79 23.75
N ALA A 541 46.62 -9.01 23.89
CA ALA A 541 46.24 -9.56 25.18
C ALA A 541 47.45 -9.67 26.14
N ALA A 542 48.61 -10.06 25.64
CA ALA A 542 49.86 -10.10 26.42
C ALA A 542 50.32 -8.69 26.85
N ILE A 543 50.13 -7.67 26.01
CA ILE A 543 50.41 -6.27 26.36
C ILE A 543 49.43 -5.78 27.43
N MET A 544 48.14 -6.05 27.31
CA MET A 544 47.16 -5.71 28.34
C MET A 544 47.47 -6.39 29.68
N LYS A 545 47.97 -7.64 29.64
CA LYS A 545 48.45 -8.34 30.84
C LYS A 545 49.63 -7.63 31.52
N LYS A 546 50.47 -6.90 30.77
CA LYS A 546 51.57 -6.10 31.34
C LYS A 546 51.09 -4.89 32.14
N ASN A 547 49.92 -4.33 31.83
CA ASN A 547 49.35 -3.22 32.60
C ASN A 547 49.00 -3.67 34.04
N LEU A 548 48.53 -4.93 34.18
CA LEU A 548 48.21 -5.54 35.46
C LEU A 548 49.45 -5.99 36.24
N SER A 549 50.58 -6.22 35.57
CA SER A 549 51.85 -6.59 36.22
C SER A 549 52.67 -5.39 36.70
N SER A 550 52.06 -4.20 36.79
CA SER A 550 52.77 -3.01 37.28
C SER A 550 53.07 -3.13 38.78
N GLY A 551 54.35 -3.31 39.11
CA GLY A 551 54.82 -3.24 40.50
C GLY A 551 54.65 -1.82 41.06
N ARG A 552 54.22 -1.69 42.31
CA ARG A 552 54.22 -0.39 43.00
C ARG A 552 55.65 -0.02 43.33
N ARG A 553 56.15 1.10 42.78
CA ARG A 553 57.39 1.69 43.27
C ARG A 553 57.19 2.14 44.72
N LEU A 554 58.16 1.83 45.59
CA LEU A 554 58.18 2.34 46.96
C LEU A 554 58.10 3.87 46.92
N ARG A 555 57.06 4.42 47.54
CA ARG A 555 56.87 5.87 47.64
C ARG A 555 57.51 6.32 48.95
N HIS A 556 58.50 7.19 48.85
CA HIS A 556 59.06 7.86 50.02
C HIS A 556 58.05 8.90 50.50
N LYS A 557 57.43 8.65 51.66
CA LYS A 557 56.59 9.64 52.31
C LYS A 557 57.52 10.70 52.89
N VAL A 558 57.23 11.95 52.56
CA VAL A 558 57.88 13.08 53.21
C VAL A 558 57.02 13.48 54.41
N GLU A 559 57.69 13.86 55.51
CA GLU A 559 57.02 14.27 56.75
C GLU A 559 56.04 15.42 56.50
N ALA A 560 54.87 15.35 57.14
CA ALA A 560 53.83 16.35 57.01
C ALA A 560 54.07 17.50 58.00
N SER A 561 54.28 18.71 57.48
CA SER A 561 54.40 19.95 58.26
C SER A 561 53.14 20.80 58.10
N ARG A 562 52.70 21.44 59.19
CA ARG A 562 51.55 22.37 59.15
C ARG A 562 51.90 23.73 58.55
N THR A 563 53.19 24.05 58.41
CA THR A 563 53.66 25.41 58.09
C THR A 563 54.44 25.51 56.79
N HIS A 564 54.87 24.39 56.20
CA HIS A 564 55.59 24.38 54.92
C HIS A 564 55.53 23.00 54.24
N ARG A 565 55.95 22.91 52.97
CA ARG A 565 56.18 21.62 52.28
C ARG A 565 57.65 21.26 52.39
N ASN A 566 57.92 20.04 52.84
CA ASN A 566 59.27 19.49 52.89
C ASN A 566 59.70 19.03 51.50
N ALA A 567 60.79 19.59 50.96
CA ALA A 567 61.36 19.19 49.69
C ALA A 567 62.37 18.05 49.93
N GLY A 568 62.05 16.84 49.47
CA GLY A 568 63.01 15.73 49.47
C GLY A 568 63.94 15.84 48.26
N SER A 569 65.25 15.88 48.50
CA SER A 569 66.29 15.68 47.47
C SER A 569 66.83 14.25 47.56
N LEU A 570 67.33 13.70 46.46
CA LEU A 570 68.16 12.49 46.54
C LEU A 570 69.46 12.90 47.27
N PRO A 571 69.86 12.21 48.36
CA PRO A 571 71.10 12.55 49.05
C PRO A 571 72.29 12.27 48.12
N GLU A 572 73.17 13.25 47.95
CA GLU A 572 74.47 13.05 47.30
C GLU A 572 75.33 12.17 48.22
N SER A 573 75.50 10.90 47.84
CA SER A 573 76.57 10.07 48.39
C SER A 573 77.35 9.44 47.25
N THR A 574 78.56 9.97 47.07
CA THR A 574 79.82 9.21 46.98
C THR A 574 79.80 7.93 46.13
N ALA A 575 80.53 8.03 45.02
CA ALA A 575 81.03 6.92 44.24
C ALA A 575 81.50 5.74 45.12
N SER A 576 80.86 4.59 44.93
CA SER A 576 81.50 3.29 45.10
C SER A 576 81.38 2.54 43.78
N TYR A 577 82.53 2.46 43.10
CA TYR A 577 82.76 1.61 41.94
C TYR A 577 82.45 0.15 42.30
N CYS A 578 81.54 -0.47 41.56
CA CYS A 578 81.61 -1.92 41.29
C CYS A 578 81.47 -2.12 39.79
N VAL A 579 82.62 -2.07 39.11
CA VAL A 579 82.84 -2.65 37.79
C VAL A 579 83.19 -4.13 38.01
N SER A 580 82.38 -5.03 37.46
CA SER A 580 82.74 -6.40 37.06
C SER A 580 81.49 -7.00 36.39
N GLN A 581 81.34 -6.94 35.07
CA GLN A 581 82.00 -7.68 33.99
C GLN A 581 81.21 -8.93 33.57
N ARG A 582 80.72 -8.81 32.31
CA ARG A 582 80.26 -9.78 31.31
C ARG A 582 78.87 -10.39 31.45
#